data_AF-A0A3D5BYJ6-F1
#
_entry.id   AF-A0A3D5BYJ6-F1
#
_cell.length_a   1.000
_cell.length_b   1.000
_cell.length_c   1.000
_cell.angle_alpha   90.00
_cell.angle_beta   90.00
_cell.angle_gamma   90.00
#
_symmetry.space_group_name_H-M   'P 1'
#
loop_
_entity.id
_entity.type
_entity.pdbx_description
1 polymer ?
#
loop_
_entity_poly.entity_id
_entity_poly.type
_entity_poly.pdbx_seq_one_letter_code
_entity_poly.pdbx_strand_id
1 'polypeptide(L)'
;MPDINFFAKTNFRNQERVFGIKRDDRRRHMYVIGKTGMGKSNMLENMAIQDIRNGEGVCVVDPHGEFAEKMLRSVPSHRLNDVIYFNPSDADFPISFNILESVDDDKKNLVASGMMGVFKKIWPDVWSARMEYILNNTILALLDYPGSTMLGVNRMMSDKDYRKRIYPKIKDPVVKSFWINEFDKWEDKFRKEAVASIQNKVGQFLSSSVIRHIVGQPKSSIDMSEIMDSQKILIVNLSKGRIGEDSMRLLGGMIITKIQLAAMGRVTLSEAERKDFYLYVDEFQNFANESFANILSEARKYRLNLILAHQYINQLIFDGNGTVRDAVFGNVGTIISFRVGAEDAEHLEKEFEPVFMMNDIVNLTKYNIYLKLMIDGVAGDAFSATTLPPLDLSETSGNEDKIINGTRERYGRAKVEVEDRIARWSGMEVFKEAPSAGKDDQDDIDDPEIYEEKPIEKENKIIRESEVFNRPSNAAEPRKILSQPEKKEISPMEKKKDADHKEMFSTICATCEENITVPFKPDPSRPAFCRECLKEHQRMMARKKASAEKKDVPQVHQAKNQTRVAPAAIPSYESKPELVTHDAQGKPMSLSQMSHIAPKKFKVQKQKPNVDLEGVRAIINEVKKED
;
A
#
# COMPACT_ATOMS: atom_id res chain seq x y z
N MET A 1 -16.85 -26.03 9.63
CA MET A 1 -16.33 -24.67 9.87
C MET A 1 -17.43 -23.67 9.56
N PRO A 2 -17.53 -22.54 10.26
CA PRO A 2 -18.55 -21.55 9.96
C PRO A 2 -18.32 -21.00 8.55
N ASP A 3 -19.31 -21.16 7.68
CA ASP A 3 -19.33 -20.66 6.29
C ASP A 3 -19.47 -19.12 6.22
N ILE A 4 -19.49 -18.45 7.38
CA ILE A 4 -19.84 -17.04 7.54
C ILE A 4 -18.74 -16.34 8.34
N ASN A 5 -18.26 -15.21 7.82
CA ASN A 5 -17.35 -14.30 8.53
C ASN A 5 -18.17 -13.13 9.11
N PHE A 6 -18.26 -13.04 10.44
CA PHE A 6 -19.11 -12.07 11.13
C PHE A 6 -18.40 -10.74 11.34
N PHE A 7 -19.02 -9.61 10.99
CA PHE A 7 -18.33 -8.31 11.09
C PHE A 7 -19.21 -7.17 11.63
N ALA A 8 -20.53 -7.37 11.71
CA ALA A 8 -21.44 -6.34 12.19
C ALA A 8 -22.69 -6.93 12.85
N LYS A 9 -23.45 -6.06 13.52
CA LYS A 9 -24.78 -6.33 14.05
C LYS A 9 -25.80 -5.38 13.43
N THR A 10 -26.98 -5.89 13.12
CA THR A 10 -28.09 -5.08 12.61
C THR A 10 -28.54 -4.07 13.66
N ASN A 11 -29.07 -2.94 13.21
CA ASN A 11 -29.66 -1.91 14.08
C ASN A 11 -31.15 -1.65 13.74
N PHE A 12 -31.73 -2.52 12.91
CA PHE A 12 -33.09 -2.41 12.41
C PHE A 12 -34.10 -2.62 13.54
N ARG A 13 -34.97 -1.63 13.80
CA ARG A 13 -36.01 -1.68 14.85
C ARG A 13 -35.50 -2.06 16.25
N ASN A 14 -34.26 -1.70 16.57
CA ASN A 14 -33.56 -2.10 17.81
C ASN A 14 -33.42 -3.63 17.99
N GLN A 15 -33.59 -4.41 16.91
CA GLN A 15 -33.20 -5.81 16.91
C GLN A 15 -31.74 -5.90 16.51
N GLU A 16 -30.90 -6.14 17.51
CA GLU A 16 -29.48 -6.39 17.32
C GLU A 16 -29.26 -7.87 17.02
N ARG A 17 -28.97 -8.19 15.76
CA ARG A 17 -28.55 -9.53 15.33
C ARG A 17 -27.19 -9.45 14.69
N VAL A 18 -26.26 -10.26 15.18
CA VAL A 18 -24.94 -10.41 14.56
C VAL A 18 -25.11 -11.07 13.20
N PHE A 19 -24.46 -10.51 12.19
CA PHE A 19 -24.45 -11.03 10.84
C PHE A 19 -23.04 -10.94 10.23
N GLY A 20 -22.89 -11.62 9.10
CA GLY A 20 -21.64 -11.72 8.38
C GLY A 20 -21.88 -11.94 6.89
N ILE A 21 -20.80 -12.28 6.20
CA ILE A 21 -20.83 -12.59 4.77
C ILE A 21 -20.41 -14.04 4.54
N LYS A 22 -21.10 -14.73 3.63
CA LYS A 22 -20.83 -16.14 3.29
C LYS A 22 -19.54 -16.26 2.48
N ARG A 23 -18.88 -17.42 2.55
CA ARG A 23 -17.65 -17.71 1.79
C ARG A 23 -17.81 -17.46 0.30
N ASP A 24 -18.89 -17.94 -0.32
CA ASP A 24 -19.13 -17.74 -1.76
C ASP A 24 -19.32 -16.27 -2.13
N ASP A 25 -20.07 -15.53 -1.32
CA ASP A 25 -20.32 -14.10 -1.53
C ASP A 25 -19.03 -13.27 -1.47
N ARG A 26 -18.10 -13.65 -0.57
CA ARG A 26 -16.77 -13.01 -0.47
C ARG A 26 -15.89 -13.21 -1.71
N ARG A 27 -16.17 -14.20 -2.56
CA ARG A 27 -15.42 -14.40 -3.81
C ARG A 27 -15.61 -13.29 -4.83
N ARG A 28 -16.65 -12.48 -4.64
CA ARG A 28 -16.90 -11.27 -5.42
C ARG A 28 -16.29 -10.03 -4.77
N HIS A 29 -15.35 -10.20 -3.84
CA HIS A 29 -14.59 -9.13 -3.21
C HIS A 29 -15.43 -8.21 -2.30
N MET A 30 -14.73 -7.46 -1.45
CA MET A 30 -15.33 -6.51 -0.54
C MET A 30 -14.59 -5.17 -0.64
N TYR A 31 -15.37 -4.10 -0.71
CA TYR A 31 -14.87 -2.74 -0.75
C TYR A 31 -15.32 -1.96 0.48
N VAL A 32 -14.36 -1.39 1.20
CA VAL A 32 -14.57 -0.68 2.46
C VAL A 32 -14.02 0.74 2.36
N ILE A 33 -14.87 1.75 2.54
CA ILE A 33 -14.49 3.16 2.46
C ILE A 33 -14.87 3.93 3.72
N GLY A 34 -14.07 4.94 4.09
CA GLY A 34 -14.37 5.80 5.24
C GLY A 34 -13.20 6.64 5.73
N LYS A 35 -13.50 7.73 6.42
CA LYS A 35 -12.46 8.56 7.05
C LYS A 35 -11.69 7.80 8.15
N THR A 36 -10.50 8.30 8.48
CA THR A 36 -9.67 7.80 9.58
C THR A 36 -10.43 7.81 10.90
N GLY A 37 -10.20 6.80 11.74
CA GLY A 37 -10.79 6.70 13.07
C GLY A 37 -12.27 6.27 13.10
N MET A 38 -12.89 5.94 11.96
CA MET A 38 -14.31 5.54 11.93
C MET A 38 -14.56 4.07 12.31
N GLY A 39 -13.52 3.24 12.38
CA GLY A 39 -13.61 1.81 12.74
C GLY A 39 -13.29 0.83 11.61
N LYS A 40 -12.81 1.31 10.46
CA LYS A 40 -12.42 0.45 9.31
C LYS A 40 -11.43 -0.64 9.71
N SER A 41 -10.26 -0.27 10.23
CA SER A 41 -9.19 -1.22 10.56
C SER A 41 -9.67 -2.27 11.57
N ASN A 42 -10.38 -1.87 12.64
CA ASN A 42 -10.99 -2.81 13.58
C ASN A 42 -11.93 -3.83 12.90
N MET A 43 -12.73 -3.39 11.93
CA MET A 43 -13.60 -4.30 11.19
C MET A 43 -12.78 -5.28 10.34
N LEU A 44 -11.81 -4.80 9.57
CA LEU A 44 -10.95 -5.66 8.74
C LEU A 44 -10.14 -6.64 9.60
N GLU A 45 -9.59 -6.17 10.71
CA GLU A 45 -8.88 -6.99 11.70
C GLU A 45 -9.77 -8.11 12.24
N ASN A 46 -10.99 -7.80 12.67
CA ASN A 46 -11.92 -8.81 13.17
C ASN A 46 -12.23 -9.88 12.13
N MET A 47 -12.37 -9.48 10.86
CA MET A 47 -12.58 -10.41 9.76
C MET A 47 -11.35 -11.30 9.52
N ALA A 48 -10.16 -10.70 9.46
CA ALA A 48 -8.91 -11.44 9.23
C ALA A 48 -8.59 -12.42 10.37
N ILE A 49 -8.82 -12.02 11.63
CA ILE A 49 -8.66 -12.88 12.80
C ILE A 49 -9.58 -14.10 12.72
N GLN A 50 -10.84 -13.90 12.32
CA GLN A 50 -11.78 -15.01 12.13
C GLN A 50 -11.31 -15.97 11.04
N ASP A 51 -10.80 -15.47 9.92
CA ASP A 51 -10.28 -16.31 8.84
C ASP A 51 -9.07 -17.13 9.30
N ILE A 52 -8.13 -16.50 10.02
CA ILE A 52 -6.98 -17.18 10.63
C ILE A 52 -7.44 -18.30 11.58
N ARG A 53 -8.39 -18.01 12.47
CA ARG A 53 -8.95 -18.97 13.43
C ARG A 53 -9.75 -20.09 12.75
N ASN A 54 -10.35 -19.82 11.60
CA ASN A 54 -11.13 -20.78 10.82
C ASN A 54 -10.26 -21.72 9.95
N GLY A 55 -8.94 -21.57 9.96
CA GLY A 55 -8.08 -22.40 9.12
C GLY A 55 -7.88 -21.88 7.69
N GLU A 56 -8.31 -20.64 7.40
CA GLU A 56 -8.22 -20.10 6.04
C GLU A 56 -6.81 -19.61 5.71
N GLY A 57 -6.53 -19.50 4.41
CA GLY A 57 -5.33 -18.85 3.88
C GLY A 57 -5.56 -17.34 3.80
N VAL A 58 -4.65 -16.58 4.39
CA VAL A 58 -4.80 -15.13 4.56
C VAL A 58 -3.50 -14.42 4.21
N CYS A 59 -3.60 -13.35 3.44
CA CYS A 59 -2.55 -12.36 3.29
C CYS A 59 -3.04 -11.01 3.83
N VAL A 60 -2.26 -10.39 4.71
CA VAL A 60 -2.50 -9.03 5.20
C VAL A 60 -1.37 -8.14 4.71
N VAL A 61 -1.71 -7.07 3.98
CA VAL A 61 -0.76 -6.04 3.54
C VAL A 61 -1.06 -4.75 4.28
N ASP A 62 -0.13 -4.34 5.14
CA ASP A 62 -0.29 -3.20 6.02
C ASP A 62 0.85 -2.17 5.85
N PRO A 63 0.55 -0.97 5.33
CA PRO A 63 1.54 0.11 5.18
C PRO A 63 1.89 0.84 6.49
N HIS A 64 1.14 0.63 7.57
CA HIS A 64 1.31 1.33 8.85
C HIS A 64 1.98 0.45 9.91
N GLY A 65 1.64 -0.83 9.95
CA GLY A 65 2.24 -1.87 10.80
C GLY A 65 1.35 -2.31 11.96
N GLU A 66 0.40 -1.49 12.41
CA GLU A 66 -0.49 -1.82 13.53
C GLU A 66 -1.41 -3.02 13.24
N PHE A 67 -1.95 -3.10 12.03
CA PHE A 67 -2.78 -4.22 11.61
C PHE A 67 -1.93 -5.50 11.55
N ALA A 68 -0.74 -5.44 10.96
CA ALA A 68 0.17 -6.58 10.90
C ALA A 68 0.61 -7.07 12.30
N GLU A 69 1.01 -6.16 13.19
CA GLU A 69 1.40 -6.49 14.56
C GLU A 69 0.23 -7.12 15.35
N LYS A 70 -0.99 -6.63 15.15
CA LYS A 70 -2.18 -7.24 15.76
C LYS A 70 -2.49 -8.63 15.20
N MET A 71 -2.23 -8.88 13.92
CA MET A 71 -2.39 -10.21 13.34
C MET A 71 -1.41 -11.23 13.93
N LEU A 72 -0.16 -10.84 14.22
CA LEU A 72 0.78 -11.73 14.91
C LEU A 72 0.24 -12.20 16.26
N ARG A 73 -0.36 -11.28 17.02
CA ARG A 73 -0.96 -11.56 18.32
C ARG A 73 -2.24 -12.37 18.27
N SER A 74 -2.85 -12.54 17.09
CA SER A 74 -4.13 -13.23 16.94
C SER A 74 -4.01 -14.67 16.45
N VAL A 75 -2.81 -15.09 16.03
CA VAL A 75 -2.60 -16.43 15.50
C VAL A 75 -2.69 -17.48 16.62
N PRO A 76 -3.56 -18.50 16.47
CA PRO A 76 -3.68 -19.58 17.44
C PRO A 76 -2.47 -20.52 17.38
N SER A 77 -2.15 -21.17 18.49
CA SER A 77 -0.95 -22.00 18.66
C SER A 77 -0.82 -23.13 17.61
N HIS A 78 -1.93 -23.66 17.10
CA HIS A 78 -1.93 -24.71 16.09
C HIS A 78 -1.58 -24.24 14.66
N ARG A 79 -1.61 -22.92 14.39
CA ARG A 79 -1.28 -22.31 13.09
C ARG A 79 0.09 -21.61 13.07
N LEU A 80 0.86 -21.63 14.17
CA LEU A 80 2.13 -20.86 14.26
C LEU A 80 3.14 -21.22 13.16
N ASN A 81 3.13 -22.48 12.71
CA ASN A 81 4.02 -22.95 11.66
C ASN A 81 3.59 -22.55 10.24
N ASP A 82 2.36 -22.05 10.08
CA ASP A 82 1.81 -21.61 8.81
C ASP A 82 2.06 -20.12 8.56
N VAL A 83 2.60 -19.41 9.56
CA VAL A 83 2.79 -17.96 9.49
C VAL A 83 4.14 -17.61 8.87
N ILE A 84 4.08 -16.66 7.94
CA ILE A 84 5.24 -15.99 7.36
C ILE A 84 5.08 -14.51 7.67
N TYR A 85 5.96 -13.98 8.51
CA TYR A 85 5.99 -12.56 8.85
C TYR A 85 7.01 -11.81 7.98
N PHE A 86 6.54 -11.21 6.89
CA PHE A 86 7.38 -10.39 6.04
C PHE A 86 7.49 -8.98 6.60
N ASN A 87 8.63 -8.68 7.22
CA ASN A 87 8.92 -7.38 7.82
C ASN A 87 10.30 -6.87 7.33
N PRO A 88 10.35 -5.99 6.31
CA PRO A 88 11.60 -5.41 5.83
C PRO A 88 12.37 -4.60 6.90
N SER A 89 11.71 -4.18 7.97
CA SER A 89 12.38 -3.46 9.06
C SER A 89 13.30 -4.37 9.90
N ASP A 90 13.17 -5.69 9.78
CA ASP A 90 14.07 -6.66 10.38
C ASP A 90 15.35 -6.80 9.55
N ALA A 91 16.29 -5.89 9.77
CA ALA A 91 17.53 -5.79 8.99
C ALA A 91 18.54 -6.90 9.28
N ASP A 92 18.40 -7.59 10.41
CA ASP A 92 19.33 -8.66 10.83
C ASP A 92 19.01 -9.98 10.12
N PHE A 93 17.73 -10.21 9.83
CA PHE A 93 17.23 -11.41 9.16
C PHE A 93 16.34 -11.09 7.95
N PRO A 94 16.86 -10.41 6.91
CA PRO A 94 16.10 -10.08 5.72
C PRO A 94 15.56 -11.33 5.02
N ILE A 95 14.26 -11.32 4.72
CA ILE A 95 13.61 -12.35 3.89
C ILE A 95 13.83 -11.99 2.42
N SER A 96 14.39 -12.92 1.64
CA SER A 96 14.61 -12.66 0.23
C SER A 96 13.31 -12.70 -0.57
N PHE A 97 13.14 -11.72 -1.44
CA PHE A 97 12.02 -11.65 -2.36
C PHE A 97 12.49 -11.06 -3.69
N ASN A 98 12.63 -11.93 -4.69
CA ASN A 98 13.09 -11.58 -6.01
C ASN A 98 11.96 -11.74 -7.03
N ILE A 99 11.39 -10.62 -7.47
CA ILE A 99 10.34 -10.63 -8.49
C ILE A 99 10.84 -11.18 -9.84
N LEU A 100 12.13 -11.04 -10.12
CA LEU A 100 12.80 -11.50 -11.35
C LEU A 100 13.23 -12.96 -11.31
N GLU A 101 13.04 -13.66 -10.19
CA GLU A 101 13.32 -15.08 -10.10
C GLU A 101 12.51 -15.86 -11.15
N SER A 102 13.18 -16.86 -11.76
CA SER A 102 12.72 -17.65 -12.91
C SER A 102 11.21 -17.79 -12.97
N VAL A 103 10.60 -17.15 -13.97
CA VAL A 103 9.18 -17.25 -14.27
C VAL A 103 8.99 -17.99 -15.59
N ASP A 104 7.86 -18.68 -15.71
CA ASP A 104 7.43 -19.30 -16.95
C ASP A 104 7.39 -18.26 -18.09
N ASP A 105 7.74 -18.67 -19.31
CA ASP A 105 7.90 -17.78 -20.45
C ASP A 105 6.60 -17.00 -20.77
N ASP A 106 5.44 -17.60 -20.53
CA ASP A 106 4.11 -17.01 -20.73
C ASP A 106 3.77 -15.91 -19.71
N LYS A 107 4.42 -15.92 -18.53
CA LYS A 107 4.18 -14.97 -17.43
C LYS A 107 5.15 -13.79 -17.42
N LYS A 108 6.22 -13.82 -18.22
CA LYS A 108 7.26 -12.77 -18.26
C LYS A 108 6.70 -11.38 -18.54
N ASN A 109 5.84 -11.27 -19.55
CA ASN A 109 5.22 -10.00 -19.92
C ASN A 109 4.32 -9.44 -18.80
N LEU A 110 3.67 -10.32 -18.05
CA LEU A 110 2.82 -9.92 -16.93
C LEU A 110 3.67 -9.43 -15.74
N VAL A 111 4.79 -10.10 -15.44
CA VAL A 111 5.76 -9.64 -14.44
C VAL A 111 6.32 -8.26 -14.82
N ALA A 112 6.78 -8.12 -16.07
CA ALA A 112 7.31 -6.86 -16.58
C ALA A 112 6.26 -5.75 -16.49
N SER A 113 5.05 -5.97 -17.00
CA SER A 113 3.95 -5.02 -16.95
C SER A 113 3.59 -4.62 -15.51
N GLY A 114 3.49 -5.58 -14.59
CA GLY A 114 3.24 -5.33 -13.17
C GLY A 114 4.33 -4.46 -12.54
N MET A 115 5.61 -4.77 -12.79
CA MET A 115 6.73 -3.96 -12.32
C MET A 115 6.72 -2.54 -12.91
N MET A 116 6.45 -2.41 -14.21
CA MET A 116 6.35 -1.11 -14.88
C MET A 116 5.21 -0.27 -14.29
N GLY A 117 4.06 -0.90 -14.00
CA GLY A 117 2.95 -0.24 -13.31
C GLY A 117 3.30 0.23 -11.90
N VAL A 118 4.09 -0.54 -11.15
CA VAL A 118 4.62 -0.12 -9.84
C VAL A 118 5.57 1.07 -9.99
N PHE A 119 6.53 1.02 -10.92
CA PHE A 119 7.48 2.13 -11.11
C PHE A 119 6.83 3.42 -11.58
N LYS A 120 5.90 3.34 -12.55
CA LYS A 120 5.13 4.49 -13.02
C LYS A 120 4.37 5.16 -11.89
N LYS A 121 3.78 4.37 -10.99
CA LYS A 121 3.04 4.87 -9.83
C LYS A 121 3.93 5.58 -8.79
N ILE A 122 5.15 5.10 -8.60
CA ILE A 122 6.08 5.71 -7.64
C ILE A 122 6.64 7.03 -8.20
N TRP A 123 6.86 7.13 -9.51
CA TRP A 123 7.48 8.30 -10.15
C TRP A 123 6.61 8.96 -11.23
N PRO A 124 5.35 9.35 -10.95
CA PRO A 124 4.43 9.84 -11.97
C PRO A 124 4.97 11.09 -12.68
N ASP A 125 5.55 12.04 -11.92
CA ASP A 125 6.03 13.32 -12.46
C ASP A 125 7.30 13.23 -13.32
N VAL A 126 8.04 12.11 -13.23
CA VAL A 126 9.35 11.93 -13.88
C VAL A 126 9.30 10.80 -14.92
N TRP A 127 8.17 10.12 -15.03
CA TRP A 127 7.98 9.03 -15.96
C TRP A 127 7.99 9.54 -17.40
N SER A 128 8.73 8.87 -18.27
CA SER A 128 8.81 9.23 -19.69
C SER A 128 8.74 8.00 -20.58
N ALA A 129 8.23 8.15 -21.79
CA ALA A 129 8.16 7.06 -22.77
C ALA A 129 9.54 6.43 -23.04
N ARG A 130 10.61 7.23 -23.01
CA ARG A 130 11.99 6.74 -23.14
C ARG A 130 12.40 5.87 -21.95
N MET A 131 12.14 6.36 -20.73
CA MET A 131 12.41 5.60 -19.50
C MET A 131 11.67 4.27 -19.52
N GLU A 132 10.40 4.30 -19.89
CA GLU A 132 9.55 3.12 -20.00
C GLU A 132 10.09 2.12 -21.03
N TYR A 133 10.43 2.57 -22.24
CA TYR A 133 10.97 1.73 -23.30
C TYR A 133 12.27 1.03 -22.88
N ILE A 134 13.22 1.77 -22.32
CA ILE A 134 14.52 1.22 -21.90
C ILE A 134 14.34 0.26 -20.71
N LEU A 135 13.58 0.66 -19.69
CA LEU A 135 13.39 -0.14 -18.49
C LEU A 135 12.62 -1.43 -18.76
N ASN A 136 11.60 -1.40 -19.63
CA ASN A 136 10.85 -2.60 -20.02
C ASN A 136 11.77 -3.62 -20.70
N ASN A 137 12.56 -3.19 -21.70
CA ASN A 137 13.54 -4.06 -22.35
C ASN A 137 14.62 -4.58 -21.39
N THR A 138 14.92 -3.82 -20.33
CA THR A 138 15.85 -4.26 -19.28
C THR A 138 15.24 -5.36 -18.43
N ILE A 139 14.02 -5.17 -17.95
CA ILE A 139 13.33 -6.17 -17.12
C ILE A 139 13.13 -7.46 -17.91
N LEU A 140 12.68 -7.39 -19.16
CA LEU A 140 12.52 -8.56 -20.02
C LEU A 140 13.84 -9.31 -20.23
N ALA A 141 14.94 -8.61 -20.51
CA ALA A 141 16.26 -9.24 -20.65
C ALA A 141 16.74 -9.90 -19.35
N LEU A 142 16.46 -9.28 -18.20
CA LEU A 142 16.82 -9.85 -16.89
C LEU A 142 15.96 -11.07 -16.52
N LEU A 143 14.68 -11.09 -16.90
CA LEU A 143 13.79 -12.25 -16.71
C LEU A 143 14.24 -13.48 -17.51
N ASP A 144 14.95 -13.28 -18.62
CA ASP A 144 15.58 -14.34 -19.42
C ASP A 144 16.92 -14.83 -18.84
N TYR A 145 17.53 -14.07 -17.93
CA TYR A 145 18.83 -14.39 -17.35
C TYR A 145 18.70 -15.04 -15.97
N PRO A 146 19.09 -16.32 -15.81
CA PRO A 146 18.98 -17.02 -14.53
C PRO A 146 19.79 -16.33 -13.42
N GLY A 147 19.21 -16.24 -12.23
CA GLY A 147 19.86 -15.63 -11.07
C GLY A 147 20.04 -14.11 -11.16
N SER A 148 19.34 -13.45 -12.09
CA SER A 148 19.23 -11.99 -12.12
C SER A 148 18.51 -11.47 -10.88
N THR A 149 18.80 -10.21 -10.53
CA THR A 149 18.20 -9.51 -9.40
C THR A 149 17.91 -8.07 -9.81
N MET A 150 17.23 -7.31 -8.95
CA MET A 150 16.98 -5.89 -9.20
C MET A 150 18.26 -5.07 -9.37
N LEU A 151 19.38 -5.53 -8.81
CA LEU A 151 20.71 -4.93 -9.00
C LEU A 151 21.18 -5.00 -10.47
N GLY A 152 20.66 -5.97 -11.23
CA GLY A 152 20.94 -6.18 -12.64
C GLY A 152 20.50 -5.02 -13.53
N VAL A 153 19.49 -4.26 -13.10
CA VAL A 153 18.98 -3.10 -13.86
C VAL A 153 20.09 -2.07 -14.05
N ASN A 154 20.79 -1.70 -12.97
CA ASN A 154 21.89 -0.74 -13.06
C ASN A 154 23.10 -1.31 -13.82
N ARG A 155 23.39 -2.61 -13.66
CA ARG A 155 24.48 -3.27 -14.40
C ARG A 155 24.20 -3.31 -15.90
N MET A 156 22.97 -3.56 -16.32
CA MET A 156 22.59 -3.51 -17.74
C MET A 156 22.87 -2.13 -18.36
N MET A 157 22.72 -1.04 -17.60
CA MET A 157 23.01 0.30 -18.10
C MET A 157 24.51 0.60 -18.20
N SER A 158 25.32 0.15 -17.23
CA SER A 158 26.73 0.57 -17.10
C SER A 158 27.78 -0.46 -17.54
N ASP A 159 27.52 -1.75 -17.36
CA ASP A 159 28.51 -2.83 -17.48
C ASP A 159 28.34 -3.56 -18.82
N LYS A 160 29.24 -3.26 -19.77
CA LYS A 160 29.22 -3.85 -21.12
C LYS A 160 29.49 -5.36 -21.10
N ASP A 161 30.30 -5.85 -20.17
CA ASP A 161 30.65 -7.28 -20.11
C ASP A 161 29.56 -8.09 -19.42
N TYR A 162 28.83 -7.49 -18.47
CA TYR A 162 27.56 -8.05 -17.98
C TYR A 162 26.52 -8.16 -19.09
N ARG A 163 26.33 -7.11 -19.90
CA ARG A 163 25.42 -7.17 -21.06
C ARG A 163 25.78 -8.31 -22.03
N LYS A 164 27.05 -8.43 -22.42
CA LYS A 164 27.52 -9.52 -23.30
C LYS A 164 27.21 -10.91 -22.75
N ARG A 165 27.26 -11.11 -21.43
CA ARG A 165 26.89 -12.38 -20.78
C ARG A 165 25.38 -12.68 -20.85
N ILE A 166 24.55 -11.63 -20.91
CA ILE A 166 23.09 -11.75 -20.97
C ILE A 166 22.60 -12.02 -22.40
N TYR A 167 23.21 -11.41 -23.42
CA TYR A 167 22.75 -11.51 -24.82
C TYR A 167 22.45 -12.94 -25.34
N PRO A 168 23.24 -13.98 -25.01
CA PRO A 168 22.97 -15.34 -25.46
C PRO A 168 21.73 -15.95 -24.78
N LYS A 169 21.33 -15.43 -23.61
CA LYS A 169 20.20 -15.94 -22.82
C LYS A 169 18.88 -15.25 -23.15
N ILE A 170 18.92 -14.04 -23.74
CA ILE A 170 17.72 -13.35 -24.21
C ILE A 170 17.05 -14.20 -25.31
N LYS A 171 15.81 -14.62 -25.04
CA LYS A 171 15.01 -15.47 -25.92
C LYS A 171 14.30 -14.64 -26.98
N ASP A 172 13.74 -13.50 -26.59
CA ASP A 172 12.98 -12.61 -27.49
C ASP A 172 13.93 -11.89 -28.49
N PRO A 173 13.79 -12.13 -29.82
CA PRO A 173 14.62 -11.48 -30.82
C PRO A 173 14.50 -9.95 -30.83
N VAL A 174 13.35 -9.39 -30.48
CA VAL A 174 13.10 -7.94 -30.43
C VAL A 174 13.88 -7.31 -29.29
N VAL A 175 13.77 -7.88 -28.08
CA VAL A 175 14.53 -7.43 -26.90
C VAL A 175 16.04 -7.57 -27.15
N LYS A 176 16.47 -8.67 -27.75
CA LYS A 176 17.87 -8.89 -28.10
C LYS A 176 18.36 -7.88 -29.14
N SER A 177 17.56 -7.58 -30.15
CA SER A 177 17.88 -6.58 -31.17
C SER A 177 17.98 -5.19 -30.57
N PHE A 178 17.09 -4.80 -29.65
CA PHE A 178 17.20 -3.54 -28.92
C PHE A 178 18.58 -3.40 -28.25
N TRP A 179 19.03 -4.41 -27.51
CA TRP A 179 20.32 -4.33 -26.81
C TRP A 179 21.53 -4.29 -27.76
N ILE A 180 21.56 -5.14 -28.78
CA ILE A 180 22.73 -5.30 -29.67
C ILE A 180 22.75 -4.26 -30.78
N ASN A 181 21.61 -4.02 -31.43
CA ASN A 181 21.53 -3.23 -32.65
C ASN A 181 21.13 -1.78 -32.41
N GLU A 182 20.52 -1.45 -31.27
CA GLU A 182 20.09 -0.08 -30.94
C GLU A 182 20.93 0.49 -29.79
N PHE A 183 20.79 -0.05 -28.58
CA PHE A 183 21.40 0.50 -27.36
C PHE A 183 22.93 0.53 -27.39
N ASP A 184 23.58 -0.56 -27.82
CA ASP A 184 25.04 -0.62 -27.92
C ASP A 184 25.62 0.25 -29.05
N LYS A 185 24.78 0.67 -30.01
CA LYS A 185 25.18 1.57 -31.11
C LYS A 185 24.93 3.05 -30.82
N TRP A 186 24.24 3.37 -29.73
CA TRP A 186 24.08 4.75 -29.30
C TRP A 186 25.42 5.41 -29.00
N GLU A 187 25.55 6.70 -29.34
CA GLU A 187 26.70 7.50 -28.94
C GLU A 187 26.81 7.54 -27.41
N ASP A 188 28.03 7.46 -26.87
CA ASP A 188 28.28 7.38 -25.42
C ASP A 188 27.60 8.50 -24.62
N LYS A 189 27.61 9.72 -25.16
CA LYS A 189 26.98 10.88 -24.53
C LYS A 189 25.47 10.70 -24.46
N PHE A 190 24.84 10.35 -25.58
CA PHE A 190 23.40 10.12 -25.65
C PHE A 190 22.98 8.95 -24.77
N ARG A 191 23.73 7.85 -24.78
CA ARG A 191 23.47 6.68 -23.94
C ARG A 191 23.47 7.03 -22.46
N LYS A 192 24.49 7.75 -21.99
CA LYS A 192 24.59 8.20 -20.58
C LYS A 192 23.40 9.07 -20.19
N GLU A 193 23.01 10.01 -21.06
CA GLU A 193 21.86 10.88 -20.83
C GLU A 193 20.54 10.09 -20.79
N ALA A 194 20.36 9.13 -21.70
CA ALA A 194 19.15 8.33 -21.83
C ALA A 194 18.89 7.43 -20.60
N VAL A 195 19.94 6.87 -20.00
CA VAL A 195 19.82 5.95 -18.85
C VAL A 195 19.89 6.64 -17.49
N ALA A 196 20.37 7.89 -17.42
CA ALA A 196 20.62 8.59 -16.16
C ALA A 196 19.39 8.64 -15.24
N SER A 197 18.20 8.90 -15.79
CA SER A 197 16.97 8.94 -15.00
C SER A 197 16.64 7.58 -14.37
N ILE A 198 16.79 6.48 -15.13
CA ILE A 198 16.57 5.12 -14.64
C ILE A 198 17.57 4.79 -13.54
N GLN A 199 18.86 5.05 -13.77
CA GLN A 199 19.91 4.75 -12.80
C GLN A 199 19.73 5.52 -11.50
N ASN A 200 19.37 6.80 -11.57
CA ASN A 200 19.11 7.62 -10.38
C ASN A 200 17.93 7.06 -9.57
N LYS A 201 16.86 6.67 -10.25
CA LYS A 201 15.62 6.21 -9.63
C LYS A 201 15.74 4.80 -9.04
N VAL A 202 16.26 3.86 -9.82
CA VAL A 202 16.53 2.50 -9.36
C VAL A 202 17.68 2.47 -8.34
N GLY A 203 18.71 3.29 -8.55
CA GLY A 203 19.80 3.49 -7.60
C GLY A 203 19.34 4.02 -6.25
N GLN A 204 18.40 4.97 -6.21
CA GLN A 204 17.81 5.46 -4.96
C GLN A 204 17.20 4.32 -4.13
N PHE A 205 16.49 3.38 -4.76
CA PHE A 205 15.94 2.22 -4.05
C PHE A 205 17.00 1.27 -3.54
N LEU A 206 17.95 0.93 -4.41
CA LEU A 206 19.01 -0.01 -4.09
C LEU A 206 20.07 0.58 -3.14
N SER A 207 20.03 1.89 -2.89
CA SER A 207 20.86 2.55 -1.88
C SER A 207 20.44 2.21 -0.45
N SER A 208 19.16 1.87 -0.25
CA SER A 208 18.68 1.36 1.04
C SER A 208 19.17 -0.06 1.24
N SER A 209 19.98 -0.30 2.29
CA SER A 209 20.46 -1.63 2.64
C SER A 209 19.30 -2.60 2.88
N VAL A 210 18.22 -2.15 3.53
CA VAL A 210 16.99 -2.93 3.76
C VAL A 210 16.44 -3.47 2.44
N ILE A 211 16.22 -2.61 1.45
CA ILE A 211 15.67 -3.01 0.15
C ILE A 211 16.65 -3.89 -0.59
N ARG A 212 17.91 -3.47 -0.64
CA ARG A 212 18.98 -4.22 -1.31
C ARG A 212 19.12 -5.64 -0.78
N HIS A 213 18.99 -5.85 0.53
CA HIS A 213 19.08 -7.18 1.14
C HIS A 213 17.89 -8.09 0.78
N ILE A 214 16.73 -7.52 0.44
CA ILE A 214 15.54 -8.27 0.06
C ILE A 214 15.58 -8.64 -1.43
N VAL A 215 15.75 -7.63 -2.30
CA VAL A 215 15.62 -7.79 -3.76
C VAL A 215 16.94 -8.09 -4.49
N GLY A 216 18.07 -7.99 -3.79
CA GLY A 216 19.40 -8.27 -4.31
C GLY A 216 19.82 -9.74 -4.22
N GLN A 217 18.97 -10.61 -3.69
CA GLN A 217 19.22 -12.04 -3.60
C GLN A 217 18.64 -12.77 -4.83
N PRO A 218 19.35 -13.72 -5.46
CA PRO A 218 18.89 -14.40 -6.67
C PRO A 218 17.62 -15.25 -6.54
N LYS A 219 17.39 -15.84 -5.35
CA LYS A 219 16.23 -16.69 -5.07
C LYS A 219 15.40 -16.10 -3.94
N SER A 220 14.07 -16.17 -4.07
CA SER A 220 13.13 -15.82 -3.01
C SER A 220 13.13 -16.91 -1.94
N SER A 221 12.89 -16.52 -0.69
CA SER A 221 12.76 -17.47 0.43
C SER A 221 11.30 -17.89 0.62
N ILE A 222 10.38 -17.17 -0.02
CA ILE A 222 8.93 -17.40 0.05
C ILE A 222 8.37 -17.73 -1.33
N ASP A 223 7.49 -18.73 -1.40
CA ASP A 223 6.75 -19.09 -2.61
C ASP A 223 5.28 -18.73 -2.43
N MET A 224 4.79 -17.78 -3.23
CA MET A 224 3.40 -17.33 -3.17
C MET A 224 2.41 -18.42 -3.58
N SER A 225 2.79 -19.33 -4.49
CA SER A 225 1.93 -20.43 -4.92
C SER A 225 1.71 -21.41 -3.76
N GLU A 226 2.81 -21.80 -3.09
CA GLU A 226 2.75 -22.65 -1.89
C GLU A 226 1.94 -22.01 -0.78
N ILE A 227 2.16 -20.72 -0.50
CA ILE A 227 1.44 -19.96 0.52
C ILE A 227 -0.07 -20.01 0.27
N MET A 228 -0.47 -19.77 -0.98
CA MET A 228 -1.88 -19.73 -1.33
C MET A 228 -2.51 -21.13 -1.31
N ASP A 229 -1.85 -22.13 -1.89
CA ASP A 229 -2.41 -23.49 -2.07
C ASP A 229 -2.44 -24.30 -0.77
N SER A 230 -1.46 -24.06 0.10
CA SER A 230 -1.40 -24.66 1.44
C SER A 230 -2.16 -23.85 2.50
N GLN A 231 -2.90 -22.81 2.09
CA GLN A 231 -3.69 -21.94 2.98
C GLN A 231 -2.85 -21.37 4.15
N LYS A 232 -1.62 -20.92 3.88
CA LYS A 232 -0.74 -20.28 4.88
C LYS A 232 -1.20 -18.87 5.24
N ILE A 233 -0.56 -18.29 6.26
CA ILE A 233 -0.82 -16.94 6.74
C ILE A 233 0.40 -16.06 6.40
N LEU A 234 0.24 -15.15 5.46
CA LEU A 234 1.25 -14.16 5.09
C LEU A 234 0.91 -12.81 5.72
N ILE A 235 1.75 -12.33 6.63
CA ILE A 235 1.60 -11.01 7.25
C ILE A 235 2.70 -10.11 6.72
N VAL A 236 2.33 -9.10 5.93
CA VAL A 236 3.25 -8.17 5.27
C VAL A 236 3.20 -6.83 6.00
N ASN A 237 4.20 -6.57 6.83
CA ASN A 237 4.36 -5.31 7.55
C ASN A 237 5.29 -4.37 6.75
N LEU A 238 4.72 -3.36 6.11
CA LEU A 238 5.44 -2.37 5.30
C LEU A 238 5.51 -1.01 5.99
N SER A 239 5.54 -0.98 7.33
CA SER A 239 5.49 0.25 8.13
C SER A 239 6.31 1.39 7.53
N LYS A 240 5.60 2.35 6.90
CA LYS A 240 6.22 3.44 6.13
C LYS A 240 7.15 4.32 6.97
N GLY A 241 6.89 4.39 8.28
CA GLY A 241 7.72 5.12 9.23
C GLY A 241 9.09 4.47 9.47
N ARG A 242 9.22 3.16 9.21
CA ARG A 242 10.47 2.41 9.37
C ARG A 242 11.26 2.27 8.05
N ILE A 243 10.57 2.07 6.92
CA ILE A 243 11.22 1.72 5.65
C ILE A 243 11.16 2.81 4.57
N GLY A 244 10.38 3.87 4.80
CA GLY A 244 10.11 4.92 3.83
C GLY A 244 8.93 4.62 2.92
N GLU A 245 8.32 5.68 2.38
CA GLU A 245 7.08 5.58 1.58
C GLU A 245 7.29 4.91 0.23
N ASP A 246 8.32 5.33 -0.52
CA ASP A 246 8.59 4.75 -1.84
C ASP A 246 8.97 3.27 -1.74
N SER A 247 9.76 2.89 -0.73
CA SER A 247 10.10 1.51 -0.39
C SER A 247 8.87 0.66 -0.10
N MET A 248 7.94 1.19 0.69
CA MET A 248 6.67 0.54 1.02
C MET A 248 5.84 0.30 -0.24
N ARG A 249 5.67 1.32 -1.09
CA ARG A 249 4.93 1.18 -2.35
C ARG A 249 5.58 0.17 -3.29
N LEU A 250 6.91 0.17 -3.39
CA LEU A 250 7.65 -0.76 -4.23
C LEU A 250 7.46 -2.21 -3.78
N LEU A 251 7.78 -2.51 -2.52
CA LEU A 251 7.69 -3.88 -1.98
C LEU A 251 6.24 -4.38 -1.97
N GLY A 252 5.30 -3.55 -1.52
CA GLY A 252 3.88 -3.92 -1.51
C GLY A 252 3.34 -4.16 -2.91
N GLY A 253 3.68 -3.29 -3.86
CA GLY A 253 3.34 -3.47 -5.27
C GLY A 253 3.87 -4.79 -5.83
N MET A 254 5.16 -5.09 -5.63
CA MET A 254 5.74 -6.33 -6.13
C MET A 254 5.15 -7.59 -5.47
N ILE A 255 4.88 -7.56 -4.16
CA ILE A 255 4.26 -8.69 -3.44
C ILE A 255 2.86 -8.95 -3.99
N ILE A 256 2.05 -7.90 -4.16
CA ILE A 256 0.71 -8.01 -4.75
C ILE A 256 0.78 -8.56 -6.18
N THR A 257 1.72 -8.10 -7.00
CA THR A 257 1.95 -8.65 -8.33
C THR A 257 2.32 -10.14 -8.29
N LYS A 258 3.18 -10.58 -7.35
CA LYS A 258 3.49 -12.01 -7.20
C LYS A 258 2.30 -12.84 -6.70
N ILE A 259 1.45 -12.29 -5.83
CA ILE A 259 0.19 -12.94 -5.42
C ILE A 259 -0.76 -13.09 -6.61
N GLN A 260 -0.89 -12.06 -7.46
CA GLN A 260 -1.67 -12.16 -8.70
C GLN A 260 -1.14 -13.28 -9.60
N LEU A 261 0.17 -13.33 -9.83
CA LEU A 261 0.79 -14.33 -10.68
C LEU A 261 0.58 -15.75 -10.15
N ALA A 262 0.73 -15.94 -8.83
CA ALA A 262 0.44 -17.21 -8.16
C ALA A 262 -1.02 -17.60 -8.31
N ALA A 263 -1.95 -16.65 -8.14
CA ALA A 263 -3.38 -16.88 -8.34
C ALA A 263 -3.68 -17.33 -9.77
N MET A 264 -3.17 -16.63 -10.78
CA MET A 264 -3.36 -16.99 -12.19
C MET A 264 -2.74 -18.34 -12.53
N GLY A 265 -1.63 -18.71 -11.89
CA GLY A 265 -0.99 -20.03 -12.00
C GLY A 265 -1.92 -21.19 -11.62
N ARG A 266 -2.95 -20.95 -10.80
CA ARG A 266 -3.96 -21.95 -10.41
C ARG A 266 -4.93 -22.33 -11.53
N VAL A 267 -4.78 -21.74 -12.72
CA VAL A 267 -5.56 -22.13 -13.91
C VAL A 267 -5.43 -23.63 -14.22
N THR A 268 -4.32 -24.25 -13.83
CA THR A 268 -4.03 -25.68 -13.97
C THR A 268 -4.86 -26.58 -13.04
N LEU A 269 -5.36 -26.03 -11.92
CA LEU A 269 -6.22 -26.73 -10.98
C LEU A 269 -7.69 -26.61 -11.38
N SER A 270 -8.50 -27.64 -11.12
CA SER A 270 -9.95 -27.50 -11.29
C SER A 270 -10.53 -26.50 -10.28
N GLU A 271 -11.64 -25.84 -10.60
CA GLU A 271 -12.20 -24.81 -9.72
C GLU A 271 -12.57 -25.35 -8.33
N ALA A 272 -12.96 -26.62 -8.23
CA ALA A 272 -13.32 -27.27 -6.97
C ALA A 272 -12.10 -27.54 -6.06
N GLU A 273 -10.92 -27.72 -6.63
CA GLU A 273 -9.68 -27.97 -5.89
C GLU A 273 -9.03 -26.68 -5.39
N ARG A 274 -9.32 -25.55 -6.05
CA ARG A 274 -8.79 -24.23 -5.68
C ARG A 274 -9.27 -23.84 -4.29
N LYS A 275 -8.31 -23.65 -3.37
CA LYS A 275 -8.57 -23.15 -2.03
C LYS A 275 -8.78 -21.63 -2.04
N ASP A 276 -9.77 -21.19 -1.26
CA ASP A 276 -10.02 -19.77 -1.03
C ASP A 276 -8.82 -19.14 -0.30
N PHE A 277 -8.35 -18.01 -0.81
CA PHE A 277 -7.25 -17.22 -0.23
C PHE A 277 -7.69 -15.76 -0.11
N TYR A 278 -7.61 -15.20 1.11
CA TYR A 278 -8.13 -13.87 1.42
C TYR A 278 -7.00 -12.84 1.49
N LEU A 279 -7.05 -11.85 0.60
CA LEU A 279 -6.09 -10.75 0.57
C LEU A 279 -6.73 -9.49 1.16
N TYR A 280 -6.30 -9.14 2.36
CA TYR A 280 -6.65 -7.91 3.05
C TYR A 280 -5.61 -6.84 2.75
N VAL A 281 -6.06 -5.72 2.20
CA VAL A 281 -5.19 -4.58 1.91
C VAL A 281 -5.78 -3.35 2.59
N ASP A 282 -5.12 -2.91 3.66
CA ASP A 282 -5.45 -1.62 4.27
C ASP A 282 -4.75 -0.50 3.49
N GLU A 283 -5.42 0.65 3.39
CA GLU A 283 -4.99 1.78 2.57
C GLU A 283 -4.53 1.35 1.16
N PHE A 284 -5.39 0.57 0.47
CA PHE A 284 -5.05 -0.10 -0.79
C PHE A 284 -4.65 0.86 -1.92
N GLN A 285 -5.03 2.14 -1.81
CA GLN A 285 -4.61 3.17 -2.75
C GLN A 285 -3.10 3.33 -2.83
N ASN A 286 -2.32 2.87 -1.84
CA ASN A 286 -0.85 2.89 -1.92
C ASN A 286 -0.34 1.93 -2.99
N PHE A 287 -1.09 0.87 -3.29
CA PHE A 287 -0.67 -0.22 -4.17
C PHE A 287 -1.51 -0.32 -5.46
N ALA A 288 -2.66 0.34 -5.51
CA ALA A 288 -3.57 0.41 -6.65
C ALA A 288 -2.93 0.93 -7.97
N ASN A 289 -2.72 0.08 -8.96
CA ASN A 289 -2.25 0.49 -10.29
C ASN A 289 -3.17 -0.11 -11.38
N GLU A 290 -2.91 0.19 -12.66
CA GLU A 290 -3.74 -0.34 -13.75
C GLU A 290 -3.72 -1.87 -13.81
N SER A 291 -2.59 -2.52 -13.49
CA SER A 291 -2.54 -3.99 -13.42
C SER A 291 -3.45 -4.55 -12.31
N PHE A 292 -3.68 -3.80 -11.24
CA PHE A 292 -4.58 -4.17 -10.16
C PHE A 292 -6.05 -4.20 -10.59
N ALA A 293 -6.45 -3.34 -11.54
CA ALA A 293 -7.80 -3.37 -12.12
C ALA A 293 -8.08 -4.70 -12.84
N ASN A 294 -7.05 -5.24 -13.51
CA ASN A 294 -7.15 -6.56 -14.14
C ASN A 294 -7.27 -7.67 -13.08
N ILE A 295 -6.53 -7.58 -11.97
CA ILE A 295 -6.69 -8.51 -10.83
C ILE A 295 -8.15 -8.53 -10.37
N LEU A 296 -8.74 -7.37 -10.09
CA LEU A 296 -10.12 -7.27 -9.61
C LEU A 296 -11.14 -7.93 -10.53
N SER A 297 -10.89 -7.92 -11.84
CA SER A 297 -11.81 -8.48 -12.84
C SER A 297 -11.65 -9.99 -13.00
N GLU A 298 -10.49 -10.57 -12.69
CA GLU A 298 -10.17 -11.97 -12.95
C GLU A 298 -9.99 -12.84 -11.69
N ALA A 299 -9.64 -12.23 -10.55
CA ALA A 299 -9.24 -12.90 -9.31
C ALA A 299 -10.27 -13.90 -8.79
N ARG A 300 -11.57 -13.63 -9.00
CA ARG A 300 -12.66 -14.54 -8.62
C ARG A 300 -12.48 -15.95 -9.17
N LYS A 301 -12.04 -16.09 -10.44
CA LYS A 301 -11.83 -17.40 -11.08
C LYS A 301 -10.75 -18.21 -10.36
N TYR A 302 -9.79 -17.53 -9.74
CA TYR A 302 -8.62 -18.13 -9.09
C TYR A 302 -8.78 -18.30 -7.57
N ARG A 303 -10.00 -18.07 -7.03
CA ARG A 303 -10.30 -18.10 -5.59
C ARG A 303 -9.42 -17.16 -4.76
N LEU A 304 -9.01 -16.05 -5.36
CA LEU A 304 -8.36 -14.93 -4.67
C LEU A 304 -9.42 -13.90 -4.30
N ASN A 305 -9.65 -13.74 -3.00
CA ASN A 305 -10.75 -12.94 -2.46
C ASN A 305 -10.18 -11.63 -1.90
N LEU A 306 -10.46 -10.50 -2.55
CA LEU A 306 -9.93 -9.19 -2.18
C LEU A 306 -10.83 -8.48 -1.16
N ILE A 307 -10.23 -7.98 -0.07
CA ILE A 307 -10.88 -7.11 0.91
C ILE A 307 -10.08 -5.81 0.95
N LEU A 308 -10.62 -4.77 0.34
CA LEU A 308 -9.91 -3.54 0.05
C LEU A 308 -10.45 -2.38 0.88
N ALA A 309 -9.58 -1.74 1.66
CA ALA A 309 -9.93 -0.56 2.44
C ALA A 309 -9.16 0.68 2.00
N HIS A 310 -9.84 1.81 1.89
CA HIS A 310 -9.21 3.12 1.67
C HIS A 310 -10.07 4.26 2.23
N GLN A 311 -9.60 5.50 2.10
CA GLN A 311 -10.23 6.64 2.78
C GLN A 311 -11.15 7.47 1.88
N TYR A 312 -10.72 7.76 0.64
CA TYR A 312 -11.46 8.61 -0.30
C TYR A 312 -11.30 8.11 -1.74
N ILE A 313 -12.36 8.25 -2.55
CA ILE A 313 -12.48 7.68 -3.91
C ILE A 313 -11.45 8.30 -4.85
N ASN A 314 -11.18 9.58 -4.70
CA ASN A 314 -10.22 10.30 -5.55
C ASN A 314 -8.79 9.75 -5.45
N GLN A 315 -8.44 8.96 -4.42
CA GLN A 315 -7.12 8.28 -4.37
C GLN A 315 -6.97 7.18 -5.42
N LEU A 316 -8.06 6.77 -6.06
CA LEU A 316 -8.08 5.72 -7.07
C LEU A 316 -7.99 6.28 -8.49
N ILE A 317 -7.91 7.61 -8.62
CA ILE A 317 -7.71 8.32 -9.88
C ILE A 317 -6.24 8.68 -9.99
N PHE A 318 -5.56 8.17 -11.01
CA PHE A 318 -4.12 8.36 -11.24
C PHE A 318 -3.90 8.99 -12.60
N ASP A 319 -3.15 10.10 -12.68
CA ASP A 319 -2.90 10.83 -13.94
C ASP A 319 -4.19 11.19 -14.72
N GLY A 320 -5.28 11.46 -14.00
CA GLY A 320 -6.60 11.71 -14.58
C GLY A 320 -7.35 10.45 -15.06
N ASN A 321 -6.74 9.27 -14.92
CA ASN A 321 -7.34 7.99 -15.26
C ASN A 321 -8.11 7.39 -14.06
N GLY A 322 -9.41 7.12 -14.27
CA GLY A 322 -10.31 6.49 -13.30
C GLY A 322 -10.40 4.96 -13.39
N THR A 323 -9.59 4.28 -14.22
CA THR A 323 -9.69 2.82 -14.47
C THR A 323 -9.77 1.99 -13.19
N VAL A 324 -8.95 2.29 -12.17
CA VAL A 324 -8.96 1.51 -10.93
C VAL A 324 -10.24 1.71 -10.14
N ARG A 325 -10.72 2.96 -10.03
CA ARG A 325 -12.02 3.29 -9.42
C ARG A 325 -13.13 2.50 -10.10
N ASP A 326 -13.18 2.57 -11.42
CA ASP A 326 -14.26 1.96 -12.21
C ASP A 326 -14.20 0.42 -12.12
N ALA A 327 -13.00 -0.16 -12.10
CA ALA A 327 -12.80 -1.60 -11.87
C ALA A 327 -13.22 -2.05 -10.46
N VAL A 328 -13.02 -1.22 -9.43
CA VAL A 328 -13.51 -1.51 -8.08
C VAL A 328 -15.04 -1.56 -8.10
N PHE A 329 -15.72 -0.48 -8.49
CA PHE A 329 -17.19 -0.44 -8.46
C PHE A 329 -17.85 -1.45 -9.42
N GLY A 330 -17.19 -1.79 -10.53
CA GLY A 330 -17.69 -2.77 -11.49
C GLY A 330 -17.57 -4.24 -11.05
N ASN A 331 -16.64 -4.57 -10.15
CA ASN A 331 -16.34 -5.97 -9.81
C ASN A 331 -16.62 -6.36 -8.35
N VAL A 332 -16.75 -5.39 -7.43
CA VAL A 332 -17.02 -5.71 -6.02
C VAL A 332 -18.49 -6.03 -5.78
N GLY A 333 -18.75 -7.16 -5.12
CA GLY A 333 -20.09 -7.62 -4.79
C GLY A 333 -20.64 -7.03 -3.50
N THR A 334 -19.76 -6.67 -2.56
CA THR A 334 -20.14 -6.06 -1.28
C THR A 334 -19.45 -4.72 -1.08
N ILE A 335 -20.24 -3.67 -0.86
CA ILE A 335 -19.79 -2.30 -0.60
C ILE A 335 -20.15 -1.93 0.84
N ILE A 336 -19.18 -1.41 1.58
CA ILE A 336 -19.33 -0.98 2.98
C ILE A 336 -18.78 0.43 3.12
N SER A 337 -19.65 1.34 3.55
CA SER A 337 -19.34 2.74 3.75
C SER A 337 -19.45 3.10 5.22
N PHE A 338 -18.33 3.57 5.77
CA PHE A 338 -18.32 4.38 6.98
C PHE A 338 -18.53 5.85 6.60
N ARG A 339 -18.45 6.76 7.57
CA ARG A 339 -18.51 8.19 7.30
C ARG A 339 -17.45 8.64 6.29
N VAL A 340 -17.86 9.28 5.20
CA VAL A 340 -16.98 9.87 4.17
C VAL A 340 -17.20 11.38 4.00
N GLY A 341 -16.46 12.01 3.07
CA GLY A 341 -16.67 13.40 2.67
C GLY A 341 -17.89 13.58 1.77
N ALA A 342 -18.27 14.83 1.49
CA ALA A 342 -19.42 15.14 0.63
C ALA A 342 -19.22 14.65 -0.82
N GLU A 343 -18.03 14.89 -1.38
CA GLU A 343 -17.69 14.46 -2.74
C GLU A 343 -17.72 12.93 -2.90
N ASP A 344 -17.15 12.19 -1.95
CA ASP A 344 -17.23 10.73 -1.94
C ASP A 344 -18.69 10.25 -1.75
N ALA A 345 -19.45 10.93 -0.89
CA ALA A 345 -20.84 10.57 -0.61
C ALA A 345 -21.75 10.74 -1.83
N GLU A 346 -21.51 11.73 -2.70
CA GLU A 346 -22.23 11.89 -3.97
C GLU A 346 -22.03 10.69 -4.91
N HIS A 347 -20.81 10.13 -4.93
CA HIS A 347 -20.52 8.92 -5.70
C HIS A 347 -21.19 7.69 -5.08
N LEU A 348 -21.11 7.55 -3.75
CA LEU A 348 -21.67 6.40 -3.02
C LEU A 348 -23.19 6.41 -2.96
N GLU A 349 -23.84 7.57 -3.00
CA GLU A 349 -25.30 7.68 -3.02
C GLU A 349 -25.90 6.84 -4.14
N LYS A 350 -25.30 6.86 -5.34
CA LYS A 350 -25.73 6.04 -6.49
C LYS A 350 -25.74 4.54 -6.21
N GLU A 351 -24.85 4.06 -5.34
CA GLU A 351 -24.79 2.65 -4.96
C GLU A 351 -25.80 2.26 -3.88
N PHE A 352 -26.19 3.23 -3.05
CA PHE A 352 -27.10 3.06 -1.91
C PHE A 352 -28.52 3.58 -2.15
N GLU A 353 -28.79 4.19 -3.29
CA GLU A 353 -30.13 4.58 -3.72
C GLU A 353 -31.04 3.33 -3.84
N PRO A 354 -32.35 3.47 -3.52
CA PRO A 354 -33.03 4.68 -3.04
C PRO A 354 -32.99 4.86 -1.52
N VAL A 355 -32.19 4.08 -0.81
CA VAL A 355 -32.30 3.92 0.65
C VAL A 355 -31.64 5.06 1.42
N PHE A 356 -30.38 5.36 1.07
CA PHE A 356 -29.56 6.37 1.73
C PHE A 356 -29.21 7.48 0.77
N MET A 357 -29.30 8.72 1.24
CA MET A 357 -28.90 9.91 0.50
C MET A 357 -27.49 10.34 0.92
N MET A 358 -26.83 11.20 0.13
CA MET A 358 -25.51 11.76 0.43
C MET A 358 -25.40 12.28 1.87
N ASN A 359 -26.41 13.03 2.33
CA ASN A 359 -26.46 13.58 3.69
C ASN A 359 -26.49 12.51 4.78
N ASP A 360 -27.08 11.34 4.51
CA ASP A 360 -27.11 10.24 5.46
C ASP A 360 -25.68 9.70 5.67
N ILE A 361 -24.89 9.58 4.58
CA ILE A 361 -23.52 9.02 4.58
C ILE A 361 -22.54 9.96 5.29
N VAL A 362 -22.63 11.27 5.00
CA VAL A 362 -21.74 12.29 5.60
C VAL A 362 -21.95 12.44 7.10
N ASN A 363 -23.17 12.17 7.59
CA ASN A 363 -23.55 12.30 9.00
C ASN A 363 -23.43 11.00 9.80
N LEU A 364 -22.92 9.93 9.19
CA LEU A 364 -22.76 8.65 9.86
C LEU A 364 -21.83 8.77 11.08
N THR A 365 -22.23 8.19 12.20
CA THR A 365 -21.45 8.24 13.45
C THR A 365 -20.42 7.11 13.51
N LYS A 366 -19.43 7.25 14.40
CA LYS A 366 -18.34 6.28 14.58
C LYS A 366 -18.88 4.86 14.76
N TYR A 367 -18.23 3.88 14.14
CA TYR A 367 -18.57 2.44 14.17
C TYR A 367 -19.87 2.03 13.46
N ASN A 368 -20.67 2.99 12.99
CA ASN A 368 -21.82 2.70 12.16
C ASN A 368 -21.42 2.67 10.68
N ILE A 369 -22.09 1.79 9.95
CA ILE A 369 -21.85 1.53 8.53
C ILE A 369 -23.18 1.53 7.76
N TYR A 370 -23.11 1.94 6.50
CA TYR A 370 -24.08 1.58 5.47
C TYR A 370 -23.44 0.58 4.53
N LEU A 371 -24.20 -0.43 4.14
CA LEU A 371 -23.67 -1.50 3.33
C LEU A 371 -24.69 -2.05 2.36
N LYS A 372 -24.18 -2.53 1.24
CA LYS A 372 -24.89 -3.34 0.25
C LYS A 372 -24.22 -4.70 0.27
N LEU A 373 -24.86 -5.63 0.96
CA LEU A 373 -24.31 -6.96 1.22
C LEU A 373 -24.72 -7.90 0.09
N MET A 374 -23.75 -8.65 -0.43
CA MET A 374 -24.06 -9.79 -1.29
C MET A 374 -24.57 -10.95 -0.45
N ILE A 375 -25.71 -11.51 -0.83
CA ILE A 375 -26.37 -12.61 -0.13
C ILE A 375 -26.74 -13.67 -1.17
N ASP A 376 -26.13 -14.84 -1.09
CA ASP A 376 -26.40 -15.97 -1.99
C ASP A 376 -26.24 -15.59 -3.48
N GLY A 377 -25.22 -14.77 -3.76
CA GLY A 377 -24.87 -14.29 -5.10
C GLY A 377 -25.72 -13.14 -5.63
N VAL A 378 -26.68 -12.64 -4.85
CA VAL A 378 -27.54 -11.51 -5.22
C VAL A 378 -27.14 -10.29 -4.37
N ALA A 379 -27.05 -9.12 -5.01
CA ALA A 379 -26.85 -7.87 -4.28
C ALA A 379 -28.13 -7.53 -3.51
N GLY A 380 -28.07 -7.57 -2.18
CA GLY A 380 -29.18 -7.20 -1.32
C GLY A 380 -29.44 -5.69 -1.32
N ASP A 381 -30.58 -5.28 -0.76
CA ASP A 381 -30.88 -3.87 -0.52
C ASP A 381 -29.86 -3.25 0.44
N ALA A 382 -29.62 -1.95 0.29
CA ALA A 382 -28.78 -1.22 1.22
C ALA A 382 -29.44 -1.17 2.61
N PHE A 383 -28.64 -1.36 3.66
CA PHE A 383 -29.11 -1.23 5.04
C PHE A 383 -28.01 -0.68 5.96
N SER A 384 -28.39 -0.39 7.21
CA SER A 384 -27.48 0.14 8.23
C SER A 384 -27.11 -0.91 9.26
N ALA A 385 -25.90 -0.82 9.78
CA ALA A 385 -25.41 -1.70 10.82
C ALA A 385 -24.37 -1.01 11.72
N THR A 386 -24.03 -1.67 12.82
CA THR A 386 -22.93 -1.29 13.70
C THR A 386 -21.87 -2.38 13.66
N THR A 387 -20.62 -2.01 13.45
CA THR A 387 -19.49 -2.95 13.45
C THR A 387 -19.30 -3.63 14.81
N LEU A 388 -18.76 -4.86 14.79
CA LEU A 388 -18.45 -5.59 16.01
C LEU A 388 -17.25 -4.95 16.75
N PRO A 389 -17.21 -5.02 18.10
CA PRO A 389 -16.05 -4.58 18.86
C PRO A 389 -14.82 -5.44 18.54
N PRO A 390 -13.60 -4.95 18.82
CA PRO A 390 -12.38 -5.75 18.67
C PRO A 390 -12.47 -7.08 19.42
N LEU A 391 -12.00 -8.16 18.79
CA LEU A 391 -11.92 -9.47 19.44
C LEU A 391 -10.89 -9.47 20.57
N ASP A 392 -11.16 -10.25 21.62
CA ASP A 392 -10.19 -10.55 22.66
C ASP A 392 -9.09 -11.48 22.12
N LEU A 393 -7.85 -11.12 22.40
CA LEU A 393 -6.62 -11.79 21.98
C LEU A 393 -5.82 -12.34 23.17
N SER A 394 -6.39 -12.31 24.38
CA SER A 394 -5.76 -12.81 25.60
C SER A 394 -5.25 -14.25 25.47
N GLU A 395 -6.03 -15.13 24.83
CA GLU A 395 -5.71 -16.55 24.60
C GLU A 395 -4.48 -16.80 23.72
N THR A 396 -4.12 -15.85 22.86
CA THR A 396 -3.02 -15.96 21.88
C THR A 396 -1.84 -15.05 22.23
N SER A 397 -1.87 -14.44 23.42
CA SER A 397 -0.79 -13.59 23.92
C SER A 397 0.54 -14.37 23.99
N GLY A 398 1.63 -13.71 23.63
CA GLY A 398 2.99 -14.29 23.64
C GLY A 398 3.33 -15.19 22.45
N ASN A 399 2.42 -15.40 21.49
CA ASN A 399 2.73 -16.14 20.26
C ASN A 399 3.57 -15.33 19.25
N GLU A 400 3.59 -14.00 19.37
CA GLU A 400 4.27 -13.10 18.44
C GLU A 400 5.77 -13.41 18.31
N ASP A 401 6.48 -13.57 19.44
CA ASP A 401 7.92 -13.86 19.43
C ASP A 401 8.24 -15.21 18.80
N LYS A 402 7.37 -16.21 19.03
CA LYS A 402 7.51 -17.54 18.43
C LYS A 402 7.36 -17.48 16.92
N ILE A 403 6.42 -16.67 16.42
CA ILE A 403 6.20 -16.47 14.99
C ILE A 403 7.40 -15.74 14.37
N ILE A 404 7.89 -14.69 15.01
CA ILE A 404 9.03 -13.91 14.51
C ILE A 404 10.26 -14.81 14.43
N ASN A 405 10.60 -15.52 15.50
CA ASN A 405 11.75 -16.42 15.52
C ASN A 405 11.60 -17.58 14.52
N GLY A 406 10.43 -18.23 14.48
CA GLY A 406 10.15 -19.29 13.51
C GLY A 406 10.14 -18.80 12.05
N THR A 407 9.84 -17.53 11.81
CA THR A 407 9.97 -16.91 10.49
C THR A 407 11.43 -16.67 10.14
N ARG A 408 12.22 -16.10 11.06
CA ARG A 408 13.66 -15.86 10.88
C ARG A 408 14.42 -17.15 10.57
N GLU A 409 14.14 -18.21 11.33
CA GLU A 409 14.79 -19.52 11.16
C GLU A 409 14.48 -20.19 9.81
N ARG A 410 13.25 -20.05 9.30
CA ARG A 410 12.80 -20.74 8.08
C ARG A 410 12.99 -19.93 6.80
N TYR A 411 12.81 -18.62 6.89
CA TYR A 411 12.70 -17.73 5.74
C TYR A 411 13.71 -16.57 5.73
N GLY A 412 14.29 -16.25 6.89
CA GLY A 412 15.31 -15.23 7.03
C GLY A 412 16.70 -15.78 6.74
N ARG A 413 17.64 -14.88 6.46
CA ARG A 413 19.08 -15.18 6.42
C ARG A 413 19.84 -14.12 7.20
N ALA A 414 20.91 -14.51 7.86
CA ALA A 414 21.75 -13.57 8.59
C ALA A 414 22.28 -12.48 7.65
N LYS A 415 22.18 -11.22 8.08
CA LYS A 415 22.61 -10.04 7.32
C LYS A 415 24.00 -10.19 6.69
N VAL A 416 24.97 -10.70 7.46
CA VAL A 416 26.36 -10.87 7.01
C VAL A 416 26.44 -11.80 5.79
N GLU A 417 25.69 -12.91 5.80
CA GLU A 417 25.66 -13.83 4.66
C GLU A 417 25.01 -13.20 3.43
N VAL A 418 24.00 -12.35 3.63
CA VAL A 418 23.30 -11.65 2.54
C VAL A 418 24.21 -10.59 1.93
N GLU A 419 24.92 -9.82 2.75
CA GLU A 419 25.90 -8.82 2.29
C GLU A 419 27.03 -9.48 1.48
N ASP A 420 27.59 -10.60 1.97
CA ASP A 420 28.63 -11.37 1.26
C ASP A 420 28.13 -11.87 -0.10
N ARG A 421 26.90 -12.41 -0.16
CA ARG A 421 26.30 -12.90 -1.42
C ARG A 421 26.07 -11.76 -2.41
N ILE A 422 25.57 -10.62 -1.94
CA ILE A 422 25.31 -9.44 -2.79
C ILE A 422 26.62 -8.87 -3.32
N ALA A 423 27.66 -8.80 -2.49
CA ALA A 423 28.99 -8.35 -2.89
C ALA A 423 29.53 -9.22 -4.04
N ARG A 424 29.57 -10.55 -3.84
CA ARG A 424 29.95 -11.53 -4.88
C ARG A 424 29.11 -11.38 -6.15
N TRP A 425 27.79 -11.29 -6.03
CA TRP A 425 26.88 -11.15 -7.16
C TRP A 425 27.15 -9.85 -7.96
N SER A 426 27.40 -8.75 -7.26
CA SER A 426 27.64 -7.44 -7.87
C SER A 426 29.01 -7.29 -8.51
N GLY A 427 29.93 -8.25 -8.27
CA GLY A 427 31.33 -8.14 -8.67
C GLY A 427 32.11 -7.09 -7.87
N MET A 428 31.53 -6.60 -6.77
CA MET A 428 32.25 -5.81 -5.76
C MET A 428 32.83 -6.82 -4.77
N GLU A 429 34.08 -7.25 -4.97
CA GLU A 429 34.76 -7.97 -3.90
C GLU A 429 34.80 -7.06 -2.65
N VAL A 430 34.33 -7.60 -1.52
CA VAL A 430 34.53 -6.95 -0.23
C VAL A 430 36.03 -6.96 0.00
N PHE A 431 36.68 -5.79 -0.10
CA PHE A 431 38.00 -5.60 0.46
C PHE A 431 37.90 -5.86 1.97
N LYS A 432 38.08 -7.12 2.38
CA LYS A 432 38.54 -7.40 3.73
C LYS A 432 39.93 -6.76 3.78
N GLU A 433 40.08 -5.70 4.56
CA GLU A 433 41.42 -5.21 4.92
C GLU A 433 42.16 -6.38 5.55
N ALA A 434 43.03 -7.02 4.76
CA ALA A 434 43.98 -7.98 5.27
C ALA A 434 45.00 -7.21 6.12
N PRO A 435 45.43 -7.75 7.27
CA PRO A 435 46.55 -7.18 8.00
C PRO A 435 47.77 -7.20 7.07
N SER A 436 48.40 -6.05 6.89
CA SER A 436 49.56 -5.88 6.03
C SER A 436 50.73 -6.76 6.48
N ALA A 437 51.05 -7.79 5.71
CA ALA A 437 52.38 -8.40 5.74
C ALA A 437 52.66 -9.24 4.48
N GLY A 438 53.72 -8.87 3.76
CA GLY A 438 54.50 -9.78 2.91
C GLY A 438 54.14 -9.79 1.43
N LYS A 439 55.02 -9.21 0.60
CA LYS A 439 55.09 -9.45 -0.85
C LYS A 439 55.50 -10.91 -1.09
N ASP A 440 54.96 -11.55 -2.13
CA ASP A 440 55.71 -11.97 -3.32
C ASP A 440 54.82 -12.82 -4.28
N ASP A 441 55.09 -12.60 -5.57
CA ASP A 441 54.92 -13.47 -6.75
C ASP A 441 53.56 -13.69 -7.47
N GLN A 442 53.78 -14.00 -8.76
CA GLN A 442 53.02 -13.79 -9.99
C GLN A 442 52.05 -14.92 -10.38
N ASP A 443 51.14 -14.55 -11.29
CA ASP A 443 50.47 -15.33 -12.34
C ASP A 443 49.58 -16.54 -11.97
N ASP A 444 48.26 -16.39 -12.15
CA ASP A 444 47.50 -17.09 -13.22
C ASP A 444 45.98 -16.80 -13.08
N ILE A 445 45.35 -16.46 -14.22
CA ILE A 445 43.91 -16.23 -14.34
C ILE A 445 43.27 -17.56 -14.72
N ASP A 446 42.52 -18.16 -13.80
CA ASP A 446 41.62 -19.29 -14.08
C ASP A 446 40.16 -18.96 -13.76
N ASP A 447 39.31 -19.36 -14.70
CA ASP A 447 37.86 -19.23 -14.80
C ASP A 447 37.14 -19.90 -13.61
N PRO A 448 36.11 -19.30 -12.97
CA PRO A 448 35.40 -19.99 -11.90
C PRO A 448 34.41 -21.00 -12.49
N GLU A 449 34.81 -22.27 -12.44
CA GLU A 449 33.95 -23.44 -12.62
C GLU A 449 32.72 -23.40 -11.68
N ILE A 450 31.59 -23.83 -12.24
CA ILE A 450 30.33 -24.05 -11.55
C ILE A 450 30.48 -25.28 -10.65
N TYR A 451 30.44 -25.09 -9.33
CA TYR A 451 30.43 -26.21 -8.37
C TYR A 451 29.01 -26.55 -7.91
N GLU A 452 28.60 -27.79 -8.14
CA GLU A 452 27.39 -28.42 -7.60
C GLU A 452 27.48 -28.58 -6.07
N GLU A 453 26.45 -28.13 -5.34
CA GLU A 453 26.34 -28.32 -3.90
C GLU A 453 26.10 -29.81 -3.56
N LYS A 454 27.02 -30.43 -2.81
CA LYS A 454 26.75 -31.69 -2.10
C LYS A 454 26.14 -31.41 -0.72
N PRO A 455 25.20 -32.24 -0.25
CA PRO A 455 24.45 -31.99 0.98
C PRO A 455 25.32 -32.19 2.23
N ILE A 456 25.22 -31.26 3.17
CA ILE A 456 25.87 -31.32 4.48
C ILE A 456 25.03 -32.19 5.42
N GLU A 457 25.58 -33.33 5.86
CA GLU A 457 25.01 -34.12 6.95
C GLU A 457 25.18 -33.40 8.29
N LYS A 458 24.08 -33.26 9.04
CA LYS A 458 24.08 -32.70 10.40
C LYS A 458 24.54 -33.74 11.41
N GLU A 459 25.72 -33.56 12.00
CA GLU A 459 26.05 -34.23 13.26
C GLU A 459 25.66 -33.36 14.47
N ASN A 460 24.69 -33.85 15.23
CA ASN A 460 24.30 -33.33 16.53
C ASN A 460 25.40 -33.61 17.57
N LYS A 461 26.03 -32.58 18.11
CA LYS A 461 26.74 -32.67 19.40
C LYS A 461 26.05 -31.83 20.46
N ILE A 462 25.36 -32.55 21.34
CA ILE A 462 24.87 -32.09 22.64
C ILE A 462 26.09 -31.86 23.53
N ILE A 463 26.28 -30.63 24.04
CA ILE A 463 27.17 -30.38 25.17
C ILE A 463 26.40 -29.60 26.24
N ARG A 464 26.36 -30.21 27.43
CA ARG A 464 25.70 -29.75 28.65
C ARG A 464 26.53 -28.64 29.31
N GLU A 465 25.83 -27.71 29.95
CA GLU A 465 26.40 -26.71 30.87
C GLU A 465 27.20 -27.36 32.01
N SER A 466 28.32 -26.74 32.39
CA SER A 466 28.66 -26.43 33.78
C SER A 466 30.02 -25.71 33.89
N GLU A 467 30.14 -24.88 34.93
CA GLU A 467 31.38 -24.40 35.60
C GLU A 467 31.94 -23.00 35.27
N VAL A 468 31.41 -22.04 36.06
CA VAL A 468 32.07 -20.97 36.84
C VAL A 468 33.61 -21.05 36.96
N PHE A 469 34.34 -19.93 36.71
CA PHE A 469 35.28 -19.25 37.65
C PHE A 469 36.10 -18.11 36.98
N ASN A 470 35.70 -16.86 37.27
CA ASN A 470 36.46 -15.78 37.94
C ASN A 470 37.89 -15.30 37.54
N ARG A 471 38.01 -13.94 37.47
CA ARG A 471 39.15 -12.99 37.76
C ARG A 471 39.80 -12.25 36.57
N PRO A 472 40.41 -11.05 36.79
CA PRO A 472 40.06 -9.95 37.71
C PRO A 472 40.19 -8.53 37.10
N SER A 473 39.63 -7.55 37.82
CA SER A 473 39.89 -6.12 37.69
C SER A 473 41.21 -5.71 38.38
N ASN A 474 41.93 -4.74 37.82
CA ASN A 474 42.92 -3.94 38.55
C ASN A 474 42.89 -2.48 38.05
N ALA A 475 42.92 -1.58 39.03
CA ALA A 475 42.80 -0.14 38.92
C ALA A 475 44.16 0.57 38.98
N ALA A 476 44.24 1.79 38.43
CA ALA A 476 45.05 2.89 38.96
C ALA A 476 44.66 4.26 38.32
N GLU A 477 44.19 5.17 39.17
CA GLU A 477 43.99 6.62 39.01
C GLU A 477 45.35 7.40 39.09
N PRO A 478 45.42 8.75 39.21
CA PRO A 478 44.73 9.86 38.51
C PRO A 478 45.73 11.00 38.10
N ARG A 479 45.31 11.96 37.26
CA ARG A 479 45.86 13.34 37.32
C ARG A 479 44.79 14.41 37.12
N LYS A 480 44.82 15.39 38.04
CA LYS A 480 43.90 16.52 38.20
C LYS A 480 44.61 17.82 37.78
N ILE A 481 43.82 18.70 37.16
CA ILE A 481 43.77 20.18 37.29
C ILE A 481 44.80 21.04 36.53
N LEU A 482 44.28 21.86 35.61
CA LEU A 482 44.37 23.32 35.68
C LEU A 482 43.19 23.95 34.92
N SER A 483 42.48 24.85 35.61
CA SER A 483 41.24 25.51 35.20
C SER A 483 41.48 26.89 34.59
N GLN A 484 40.83 27.11 33.44
CA GLN A 484 40.13 28.33 32.94
C GLN A 484 40.91 29.66 32.76
N PRO A 485 40.58 30.47 31.73
CA PRO A 485 39.42 31.38 31.80
C PRO A 485 38.56 31.46 30.51
N GLU A 486 37.42 32.16 30.64
CA GLU A 486 36.29 32.31 29.72
C GLU A 486 36.51 33.20 28.46
N LYS A 487 35.71 32.86 27.43
CA LYS A 487 35.03 33.64 26.37
C LYS A 487 35.65 34.94 25.80
N LYS A 488 35.83 34.96 24.47
CA LYS A 488 35.37 36.02 23.55
C LYS A 488 35.25 35.53 22.10
N GLU A 489 34.22 36.01 21.41
CA GLU A 489 33.80 35.71 20.04
C GLU A 489 34.80 36.15 18.97
N ILE A 490 35.00 35.36 17.90
CA ILE A 490 35.35 35.82 16.53
C ILE A 490 34.76 34.84 15.48
N SER A 491 34.19 35.42 14.42
CA SER A 491 33.52 34.88 13.24
C SER A 491 34.31 33.88 12.36
N PRO A 492 33.65 32.97 11.60
CA PRO A 492 34.32 32.13 10.61
C PRO A 492 34.37 32.77 9.20
N MET A 493 35.59 32.82 8.65
CA MET A 493 35.88 33.16 7.25
C MET A 493 35.55 31.99 6.31
N GLU A 494 34.61 32.25 5.40
CA GLU A 494 34.56 31.95 3.96
C GLU A 494 34.90 30.54 3.43
N LYS A 495 33.85 29.87 2.88
CA LYS A 495 33.95 28.97 1.72
C LYS A 495 33.17 29.57 0.56
N LYS A 496 33.86 29.83 -0.55
CA LYS A 496 33.34 30.34 -1.82
C LYS A 496 32.20 29.46 -2.37
N LYS A 497 31.07 30.09 -2.70
CA LYS A 497 30.01 29.56 -3.58
C LYS A 497 29.89 30.52 -4.77
N ASP A 498 30.20 30.03 -5.96
CA ASP A 498 29.81 30.72 -7.20
C ASP A 498 28.28 30.61 -7.34
N ALA A 499 27.59 31.73 -7.20
CA ALA A 499 26.17 31.88 -7.46
C ALA A 499 26.00 32.81 -8.67
N ASP A 500 25.32 32.30 -9.69
CA ASP A 500 24.95 33.00 -10.92
C ASP A 500 24.01 34.19 -10.58
N HIS A 501 24.55 35.42 -10.60
CA HIS A 501 23.78 36.64 -10.34
C HIS A 501 22.93 37.00 -11.57
N LYS A 502 21.64 36.69 -11.56
CA LYS A 502 20.67 37.24 -12.53
C LYS A 502 20.35 38.70 -12.19
N GLU A 503 20.57 39.61 -13.12
CA GLU A 503 20.16 41.02 -13.01
C GLU A 503 18.63 41.13 -12.88
N MET A 504 18.18 41.96 -11.94
CA MET A 504 16.77 42.21 -11.64
C MET A 504 16.40 43.61 -12.17
N PHE A 505 15.31 43.72 -12.91
CA PHE A 505 14.82 44.97 -13.51
C PHE A 505 13.58 45.48 -12.77
N SER A 506 13.56 46.76 -12.42
CA SER A 506 12.38 47.39 -11.81
C SER A 506 11.33 47.75 -12.87
N THR A 507 10.06 47.45 -12.60
CA THR A 507 8.90 47.81 -13.43
C THR A 507 7.65 47.96 -12.57
N ILE A 508 6.52 48.36 -13.16
CA ILE A 508 5.25 48.56 -12.46
C ILE A 508 4.32 47.36 -12.75
N CYS A 509 3.67 46.84 -11.72
CA CYS A 509 2.67 45.78 -11.87
C CYS A 509 1.45 46.29 -12.64
N ALA A 510 1.05 45.61 -13.71
CA ALA A 510 -0.07 45.99 -14.56
C ALA A 510 -1.46 45.84 -13.91
N THR A 511 -1.55 45.28 -12.69
CA THR A 511 -2.84 45.07 -11.99
C THR A 511 -2.98 45.91 -10.73
N CYS A 512 -1.93 46.02 -9.91
CA CYS A 512 -1.96 46.78 -8.66
C CYS A 512 -1.17 48.08 -8.70
N GLU A 513 -0.48 48.37 -9.82
CA GLU A 513 0.31 49.60 -10.05
C GLU A 513 1.48 49.81 -9.07
N GLU A 514 1.85 48.78 -8.30
CA GLU A 514 3.02 48.83 -7.41
C GLU A 514 4.34 48.57 -8.16
N ASN A 515 5.43 49.17 -7.67
CA ASN A 515 6.79 48.94 -8.17
C ASN A 515 7.27 47.52 -7.79
N ILE A 516 7.63 46.73 -8.79
CA ILE A 516 8.08 45.34 -8.67
C ILE A 516 9.44 45.13 -9.36
N THR A 517 10.17 44.10 -8.93
CA THR A 517 11.43 43.69 -9.57
C THR A 517 11.25 42.34 -10.26
N VAL A 518 11.63 42.25 -11.53
CA VAL A 518 11.49 41.04 -12.36
C VAL A 518 12.84 40.62 -12.95
N PRO A 519 13.11 39.31 -13.12
CA PRO A 519 14.39 38.79 -13.59
C PRO A 519 14.55 38.84 -15.13
N PHE A 520 13.74 39.65 -15.82
CA PHE A 520 13.73 39.81 -17.27
C PHE A 520 13.51 41.28 -17.63
N LYS A 521 14.04 41.73 -18.77
CA LYS A 521 13.86 43.12 -19.23
C LYS A 521 12.38 43.36 -19.61
N PRO A 522 11.67 44.31 -18.97
CA PRO A 522 10.26 44.56 -19.26
C PRO A 522 10.04 45.04 -20.71
N ASP A 523 9.04 44.47 -21.38
CA ASP A 523 8.64 44.80 -22.77
C ASP A 523 7.30 45.56 -22.72
N PRO A 524 7.16 46.75 -23.38
CA PRO A 524 5.91 47.51 -23.40
C PRO A 524 4.69 46.76 -23.95
N SER A 525 4.90 45.73 -24.77
CA SER A 525 3.82 44.92 -25.36
C SER A 525 3.29 43.82 -24.42
N ARG A 526 3.98 43.56 -23.28
CA ARG A 526 3.66 42.46 -22.37
C ARG A 526 3.51 42.98 -20.93
N PRO A 527 2.31 42.88 -20.32
CA PRO A 527 2.11 43.34 -18.95
C PRO A 527 2.92 42.49 -17.97
N ALA A 528 3.66 43.15 -17.07
CA ALA A 528 4.36 42.53 -15.96
C ALA A 528 3.47 42.52 -14.71
N PHE A 529 3.54 41.46 -13.89
CA PHE A 529 2.69 41.29 -12.72
C PHE A 529 3.52 40.99 -11.46
N CYS A 530 3.05 41.47 -10.31
CA CYS A 530 3.58 41.05 -9.01
C CYS A 530 3.25 39.58 -8.75
N ARG A 531 3.92 38.96 -7.77
CA ARG A 531 3.77 37.52 -7.47
C ARG A 531 2.33 37.11 -7.14
N GLU A 532 1.55 38.02 -6.56
CA GLU A 532 0.15 37.77 -6.18
C GLU A 532 -0.80 37.96 -7.36
N CYS A 533 -0.71 39.08 -8.09
CA CYS A 533 -1.53 39.34 -9.26
C CYS A 533 -1.27 38.36 -10.41
N LEU A 534 -0.05 37.84 -10.54
CA LEU A 534 0.29 36.84 -11.56
C LEU A 534 -0.53 35.55 -11.38
N LYS A 535 -0.73 35.09 -10.13
CA LYS A 535 -1.52 33.88 -9.84
C LYS A 535 -2.99 34.07 -10.22
N GLU A 536 -3.53 35.25 -9.96
CA GLU A 536 -4.93 35.55 -10.28
C GLU A 536 -5.15 35.72 -11.79
N HIS A 537 -4.22 36.38 -12.49
CA HIS A 537 -4.25 36.48 -13.94
C HIS A 537 -4.19 35.09 -14.61
N GLN A 538 -3.33 34.19 -14.11
CA GLN A 538 -3.25 32.80 -14.61
C GLN A 538 -4.55 32.02 -14.40
N ARG A 539 -5.21 32.18 -13.24
CA ARG A 539 -6.52 31.57 -12.96
C ARG A 539 -7.61 32.07 -13.90
N MET A 540 -7.65 33.37 -14.18
CA MET A 540 -8.62 33.94 -15.13
C MET A 540 -8.40 33.46 -16.56
N MET A 541 -7.15 33.37 -17.02
CA MET A 541 -6.84 32.86 -18.36
C MET A 541 -7.19 31.37 -18.52
N ALA A 542 -6.94 30.55 -17.48
CA ALA A 542 -7.35 29.14 -17.47
C ALA A 542 -8.88 28.98 -17.55
N ARG A 543 -9.65 29.81 -16.82
CA ARG A 543 -11.11 29.81 -16.89
C ARG A 543 -11.64 30.23 -18.26
N LYS A 544 -11.06 31.26 -18.88
CA LYS A 544 -11.42 31.69 -20.24
C LYS A 544 -11.16 30.58 -21.27
N LYS A 545 -10.02 29.89 -21.17
CA LYS A 545 -9.67 28.77 -22.06
C LYS A 545 -10.66 27.60 -21.92
N ALA A 546 -11.00 27.22 -20.69
CA ALA A 546 -11.99 26.18 -20.41
C ALA A 546 -13.42 26.54 -20.86
N SER A 547 -13.77 27.83 -20.89
CA SER A 547 -15.07 28.30 -21.38
C SER A 547 -15.17 28.39 -22.90
N ALA A 548 -14.03 28.59 -23.59
CA ALA A 548 -13.97 28.59 -25.05
C ALA A 548 -14.09 27.16 -25.62
N GLU A 549 -13.54 26.17 -24.94
CA GLU A 549 -13.60 24.75 -25.33
C GLU A 549 -14.99 24.12 -25.14
N LYS A 550 -15.91 24.76 -24.39
CA LYS A 550 -17.28 24.26 -24.15
C LYS A 550 -18.33 24.74 -25.14
N LYS A 551 -17.99 25.61 -26.10
CA LYS A 551 -18.96 26.18 -27.07
C LYS A 551 -19.16 25.37 -28.35
N ASP A 552 -18.33 24.36 -28.61
CA ASP A 552 -18.41 23.54 -29.82
C ASP A 552 -18.98 22.14 -29.55
N VAL A 553 -20.29 22.04 -29.29
CA VAL A 553 -21.06 20.77 -29.43
C VAL A 553 -22.48 21.09 -29.94
N PRO A 554 -22.96 20.47 -31.05
CA PRO A 554 -24.31 20.70 -31.56
C PRO A 554 -25.38 19.99 -30.70
N GLN A 555 -26.47 20.69 -30.38
CA GLN A 555 -27.63 20.13 -29.67
C GLN A 555 -28.54 19.34 -30.62
N VAL A 556 -28.88 18.10 -30.23
CA VAL A 556 -29.96 17.30 -30.83
C VAL A 556 -31.21 17.44 -29.95
N HIS A 557 -32.28 17.96 -30.54
CA HIS A 557 -33.62 18.01 -29.95
C HIS A 557 -34.23 16.61 -29.83
N GLN A 558 -34.93 16.31 -28.72
CA GLN A 558 -36.08 15.42 -28.78
C GLN A 558 -37.15 15.67 -27.69
N ALA A 559 -38.36 15.75 -28.23
CA ALA A 559 -39.75 15.74 -27.75
C ALA A 559 -40.10 15.58 -26.26
N LYS A 560 -41.03 16.45 -25.86
CA LYS A 560 -41.92 16.36 -24.69
C LYS A 560 -42.87 15.17 -24.81
N ASN A 561 -43.20 14.53 -23.69
CA ASN A 561 -44.55 14.01 -23.50
C ASN A 561 -45.03 14.16 -22.05
N GLN A 562 -46.23 14.72 -21.92
CA GLN A 562 -46.94 14.97 -20.68
C GLN A 562 -47.83 13.77 -20.34
N THR A 563 -47.96 13.44 -19.06
CA THR A 563 -49.28 13.15 -18.45
C THR A 563 -49.20 13.20 -16.93
N ARG A 564 -50.16 13.92 -16.35
CA ARG A 564 -50.43 14.10 -14.92
C ARG A 564 -51.37 13.00 -14.42
N VAL A 565 -51.16 12.48 -13.21
CA VAL A 565 -52.24 12.08 -12.28
C VAL A 565 -51.78 12.35 -10.83
N ALA A 566 -52.69 12.88 -10.00
CA ALA A 566 -52.51 13.29 -8.60
C ALA A 566 -53.08 12.23 -7.61
N PRO A 567 -52.85 12.33 -6.29
CA PRO A 567 -52.77 11.20 -5.35
C PRO A 567 -54.07 10.90 -4.57
N ALA A 568 -54.16 9.71 -3.97
CA ALA A 568 -55.20 9.32 -3.01
C ALA A 568 -54.62 9.04 -1.61
N ALA A 569 -55.45 9.31 -0.59
CA ALA A 569 -55.13 9.55 0.81
C ALA A 569 -54.88 8.30 1.68
N ILE A 570 -54.22 8.52 2.83
CA ILE A 570 -53.94 7.55 3.90
C ILE A 570 -54.88 7.83 5.09
N PRO A 571 -55.49 6.82 5.75
CA PRO A 571 -56.05 6.98 7.09
C PRO A 571 -55.04 6.59 8.19
N SER A 572 -55.00 7.42 9.22
CA SER A 572 -54.25 7.31 10.47
C SER A 572 -54.88 6.32 11.45
N TYR A 573 -54.06 5.57 12.20
CA TYR A 573 -54.45 4.96 13.47
C TYR A 573 -53.34 5.10 14.53
N GLU A 574 -53.75 5.53 15.72
CA GLU A 574 -52.94 5.82 16.91
C GLU A 574 -52.83 4.61 17.86
N SER A 575 -51.63 4.43 18.43
CA SER A 575 -51.24 3.97 19.81
C SER A 575 -51.87 2.69 20.42
N LYS A 576 -51.18 1.81 21.16
CA LYS A 576 -50.17 1.95 22.24
C LYS A 576 -49.29 0.68 22.37
N PRO A 577 -48.12 0.73 23.03
CA PRO A 577 -47.24 -0.43 23.23
C PRO A 577 -47.46 -1.15 24.58
N GLU A 578 -47.44 -2.48 24.55
CA GLU A 578 -47.23 -3.33 25.74
C GLU A 578 -45.76 -3.79 25.83
N LEU A 579 -45.22 -3.75 27.04
CA LEU A 579 -43.88 -4.22 27.42
C LEU A 579 -43.93 -5.71 27.75
N VAL A 580 -43.13 -6.53 27.07
CA VAL A 580 -42.80 -7.90 27.51
C VAL A 580 -41.32 -8.16 27.35
N THR A 581 -40.69 -8.63 28.43
CA THR A 581 -39.26 -8.94 28.58
C THR A 581 -38.89 -10.35 28.11
N HIS A 582 -37.75 -10.42 27.40
CA HIS A 582 -36.82 -11.51 27.04
C HIS A 582 -37.13 -13.00 27.29
N ASP A 583 -36.84 -13.82 26.27
CA ASP A 583 -35.87 -14.94 26.38
C ASP A 583 -35.21 -15.25 25.01
N ALA A 584 -33.94 -15.67 25.03
CA ALA A 584 -33.03 -15.75 23.90
C ALA A 584 -32.81 -17.20 23.44
N GLN A 585 -33.71 -17.73 22.60
CA GLN A 585 -33.46 -18.96 21.84
C GLN A 585 -34.15 -18.89 20.47
N GLY A 586 -33.37 -18.70 19.40
CA GLY A 586 -33.89 -18.74 18.03
C GLY A 586 -32.81 -18.89 16.97
N LYS A 587 -32.90 -19.97 16.19
CA LYS A 587 -32.12 -20.21 14.95
C LYS A 587 -32.17 -18.98 14.02
N PRO A 588 -31.09 -18.63 13.30
CA PRO A 588 -31.11 -17.50 12.37
C PRO A 588 -32.08 -17.78 11.21
N MET A 589 -32.98 -16.82 10.93
CA MET A 589 -33.92 -16.86 9.80
C MET A 589 -33.33 -16.17 8.56
N SER A 590 -33.78 -16.57 7.37
CA SER A 590 -33.40 -15.99 6.08
C SER A 590 -33.96 -14.57 5.91
N LEU A 591 -33.15 -13.68 5.32
CA LEU A 591 -33.46 -12.27 5.08
C LEU A 591 -34.56 -12.02 4.04
N SER A 592 -35.07 -13.06 3.37
CA SER A 592 -36.17 -13.00 2.40
C SER A 592 -37.52 -12.54 2.98
N GLN A 593 -37.64 -12.41 4.31
CA GLN A 593 -38.88 -11.99 4.98
C GLN A 593 -38.89 -10.51 5.42
N MET A 594 -37.87 -9.71 5.08
CA MET A 594 -37.75 -8.30 5.50
C MET A 594 -38.27 -7.26 4.48
N SER A 595 -38.99 -7.68 3.43
CA SER A 595 -39.33 -6.86 2.24
C SER A 595 -40.27 -5.66 2.46
N HIS A 596 -40.80 -5.45 3.67
CA HIS A 596 -41.72 -4.35 3.95
C HIS A 596 -41.33 -3.68 5.27
N ILE A 597 -40.50 -2.63 5.24
CA ILE A 597 -40.39 -1.47 6.16
C ILE A 597 -38.99 -0.83 6.08
N ALA A 598 -38.94 0.51 6.04
CA ALA A 598 -37.76 1.32 5.77
C ALA A 598 -36.63 1.20 6.83
N PRO A 599 -35.35 1.20 6.41
CA PRO A 599 -34.19 1.13 7.30
C PRO A 599 -34.03 2.39 8.16
N LYS A 600 -33.30 2.23 9.27
CA LYS A 600 -33.17 3.26 10.30
C LYS A 600 -32.18 4.34 9.85
N LYS A 601 -32.68 5.53 9.52
CA LYS A 601 -31.84 6.72 9.35
C LYS A 601 -31.33 7.18 10.72
N PHE A 602 -30.02 7.29 10.88
CA PHE A 602 -29.44 7.83 12.12
C PHE A 602 -29.72 9.33 12.20
N LYS A 603 -30.69 9.73 13.04
CA LYS A 603 -30.90 11.14 13.36
C LYS A 603 -29.84 11.60 14.37
N VAL A 604 -29.21 12.74 14.10
CA VAL A 604 -28.27 13.40 15.01
C VAL A 604 -29.04 13.86 16.27
N GLN A 605 -28.79 13.24 17.42
CA GLN A 605 -29.15 13.86 18.70
C GLN A 605 -28.16 15.00 18.99
N LYS A 606 -28.49 16.22 18.56
CA LYS A 606 -27.93 17.42 19.19
C LYS A 606 -28.66 17.63 20.51
N GLN A 607 -28.26 16.93 21.57
CA GLN A 607 -28.49 17.51 22.90
C GLN A 607 -27.45 18.62 23.06
N LYS A 608 -27.87 19.87 22.85
CA LYS A 608 -27.13 20.99 23.45
C LYS A 608 -27.17 20.76 24.96
N PRO A 609 -26.05 20.81 25.70
CA PRO A 609 -26.13 20.85 27.15
C PRO A 609 -27.01 22.04 27.52
N ASN A 610 -28.01 21.81 28.37
CA ASN A 610 -28.83 22.88 28.92
C ASN A 610 -27.93 23.64 29.91
N VAL A 611 -27.21 24.63 29.41
CA VAL A 611 -26.33 25.47 30.25
C VAL A 611 -27.24 26.44 31.00
N ASP A 612 -27.24 26.34 32.33
CA ASP A 612 -27.91 27.29 33.21
C ASP A 612 -27.20 28.65 33.15
N LEU A 613 -27.67 29.50 32.24
CA LEU A 613 -27.14 30.84 32.03
C LEU A 613 -27.47 31.79 33.18
N GLU A 614 -28.46 31.47 34.01
CA GLU A 614 -28.80 32.26 35.20
C GLU A 614 -27.83 31.97 36.34
N GLY A 615 -27.51 30.69 36.58
CA GLY A 615 -26.49 30.29 37.57
C GLY A 615 -25.10 30.87 37.26
N VAL A 616 -24.68 30.87 36.00
CA VAL A 616 -23.39 31.47 35.59
C VAL A 616 -23.38 32.99 35.76
N ARG A 617 -24.51 33.67 35.50
CA ARG A 617 -24.63 35.12 35.72
C ARG A 617 -24.66 35.50 37.20
N ALA A 618 -25.22 34.66 38.06
CA ALA A 618 -25.21 34.87 39.50
C ALA A 618 -23.77 34.84 40.05
N ILE A 619 -22.98 33.84 39.65
CA ILE A 619 -21.58 33.68 40.07
C ILE A 619 -20.73 34.87 39.59
N ILE A 620 -20.91 35.32 38.34
CA ILE A 620 -20.18 36.49 37.81
C ILE A 620 -20.54 37.79 38.57
N ASN A 621 -21.78 37.92 39.03
CA ASN A 621 -22.22 39.09 39.79
C ASN A 621 -21.81 39.03 41.27
N GLU A 622 -21.60 37.84 41.84
CA GLU A 622 -21.00 37.68 43.18
C GLU A 622 -19.52 38.04 43.16
N VAL A 623 -18.76 37.58 42.16
CA VAL A 623 -17.32 37.92 42.04
C VAL A 623 -17.10 39.41 41.78
N LYS A 624 -18.05 40.11 41.14
CA LYS A 624 -17.99 41.57 40.93
C LYS A 624 -18.35 42.43 42.14
N LYS A 625 -18.77 41.83 43.25
CA LYS A 625 -19.10 42.57 44.50
C LYS A 625 -18.01 42.49 45.56
N GLU A 626 -16.94 41.72 45.32
CA GLU A 626 -15.79 41.60 46.22
C GLU A 626 -14.54 42.38 45.75
N ASP A 627 -14.64 43.09 44.61
CA ASP A 627 -13.74 44.18 44.21
C ASP A 627 -14.45 45.54 44.42
#